data_AF-A0A6A5QZJ5-F1
#
_entry.id   AF-A0A6A5QZJ5-F1
#
_cell.length_a   1.000
_cell.length_b   1.000
_cell.length_c   1.000
_cell.angle_alpha   90.00
_cell.angle_beta   90.00
_cell.angle_gamma   90.00
#
_symmetry.space_group_name_H-M   'P 1'
#
loop_
_entity.id
_entity.type
_entity.pdbx_description
1 polymer ?
#
loop_
_entity_poly.entity_id
_entity_poly.type
_entity_poly.pdbx_seq_one_letter_code
_entity_poly.pdbx_strand_id
1 'polypeptide(L)'
;MLDREKQSKNAKECANRIKFQREDGTPYPRRQHARAMPNQRLKKIFGIDNGFTNLDKSSKMGFTQKAEKLMLAAMNVNDDNPDGDWVDLRRRALTYFDEYMRLNGTKTFKLAELTQYITLKMSLCYLFDDAHEALKSDSQFDDVRYISQRINQLWIKSKQNHPEEGECLSWKDETKLHNALRRVTFNIPTVGIGGFTDDTTTVDPEIPSQNPMNLLLPAYETMWRVVIRCFLEVQHRGAQNKTIWASVLTSYLNDLENPNSMRNNAFHKPTETNNGYIRPVEIIKEALRLYPPTRRVHRLFDDKEVKADIESCHRQEILCGHDPDVFRPERWQTLCSEARQAWYDKQGGTQKELKEKLRSEEEKLGYMPFAYFCAADHPNTKEFASKMIALLVAVLCKGLGDEWVIENVDSLPPYGSPLKSDRAEYEDLRLKRSSQP
;
A
#
# COMPACT_ATOMS: atom_id res chain seq x y z
N MET A 1 28.31 17.79 -12.35
CA MET A 1 28.90 16.99 -11.25
C MET A 1 28.46 17.48 -9.87
N LEU A 2 28.62 18.77 -9.55
CA LEU A 2 28.26 19.33 -8.22
C LEU A 2 26.79 19.05 -7.79
N ASP A 3 25.84 19.14 -8.72
CA ASP A 3 24.42 18.91 -8.40
C ASP A 3 24.09 17.43 -8.16
N ARG A 4 24.68 16.52 -8.95
CA ARG A 4 24.52 15.07 -8.77
C ARG A 4 25.09 14.58 -7.43
N GLU A 5 26.22 15.12 -6.99
CA GLU A 5 26.79 14.81 -5.68
C GLU A 5 25.89 15.30 -4.53
N LYS A 6 25.35 16.51 -4.66
CA LYS A 6 24.38 17.07 -3.70
C LYS A 6 23.14 16.19 -3.60
N GLN A 7 22.58 15.75 -4.72
CA GLN A 7 21.41 14.87 -4.73
C GLN A 7 21.70 13.49 -4.10
N SER A 8 22.87 12.91 -4.39
CA SER A 8 23.33 11.66 -3.74
C SER A 8 23.49 11.83 -2.23
N LYS A 9 23.99 12.98 -1.77
CA LYS A 9 24.09 13.31 -0.33
C LYS A 9 22.69 13.39 0.30
N ASN A 10 21.75 14.07 -0.34
CA ASN A 10 20.36 14.17 0.13
C ASN A 10 19.70 12.79 0.24
N ALA A 11 19.89 11.92 -0.76
CA ALA A 11 19.37 10.55 -0.75
C ALA A 11 19.94 9.74 0.42
N LYS A 12 21.26 9.82 0.64
CA LYS A 12 21.92 9.17 1.78
C LYS A 12 21.42 9.70 3.12
N GLU A 13 21.24 11.00 3.26
CA GLU A 13 20.72 11.62 4.49
C GLU A 13 19.28 11.17 4.78
N CYS A 14 18.44 11.14 3.75
CA CYS A 14 17.07 10.61 3.84
C CYS A 14 17.09 9.15 4.34
N ALA A 15 17.92 8.29 3.73
CA ALA A 15 18.07 6.90 4.13
C ALA A 15 18.57 6.76 5.58
N ASN A 16 19.59 7.53 5.98
CA ASN A 16 20.16 7.50 7.33
C ASN A 16 19.09 7.83 8.39
N ARG A 17 18.31 8.89 8.17
CA ARG A 17 17.21 9.28 9.07
C ARG A 17 16.20 8.13 9.24
N ILE A 18 15.83 7.47 8.14
CA ILE A 18 14.90 6.34 8.19
C ILE A 18 15.51 5.17 8.99
N LYS A 19 16.77 4.82 8.71
CA LYS A 19 17.57 3.73 9.31
C LYS A 19 18.02 3.97 10.76
N PHE A 20 17.63 5.09 11.36
CA PHE A 20 18.07 5.49 12.71
C PHE A 20 19.59 5.67 12.80
N GLN A 21 20.16 6.38 11.84
CA GLN A 21 21.58 6.75 11.84
C GLN A 21 21.71 8.26 12.02
N ARG A 22 22.76 8.67 12.73
CA ARG A 22 23.20 10.07 12.87
C ARG A 22 23.82 10.55 11.55
N GLU A 23 24.12 11.85 11.47
CA GLU A 23 24.72 12.46 10.27
C GLU A 23 26.06 11.83 9.87
N ASP A 24 26.84 11.39 10.86
CA ASP A 24 28.10 10.65 10.69
C ASP A 24 27.90 9.16 10.28
N GLY A 25 26.65 8.70 10.16
CA GLY A 25 26.29 7.31 9.81
C GLY A 25 26.25 6.35 11.01
N THR A 26 26.59 6.80 12.21
CA THR A 26 26.57 5.95 13.41
C THR A 26 25.14 5.61 13.84
N PRO A 27 24.88 4.39 14.34
CA PRO A 27 23.54 4.03 14.77
C PRO A 27 23.06 4.82 15.99
N TYR A 28 21.84 5.35 15.94
CA TYR A 28 21.18 6.00 17.07
C TYR A 28 20.74 4.94 18.10
N PRO A 29 21.05 5.12 19.41
CA PRO A 29 20.81 4.10 20.42
C PRO A 29 19.32 3.94 20.80
N ARG A 30 18.57 5.04 20.90
CA ARG A 30 17.17 5.05 21.36
C ARG A 30 16.17 4.89 20.20
N ARG A 31 16.35 3.86 19.36
CA ARG A 31 15.58 3.69 18.10
C ARG A 31 14.07 3.61 18.28
N GLN A 32 13.59 2.84 19.26
CA GLN A 32 12.14 2.68 19.45
C GLN A 32 11.50 3.96 19.94
N HIS A 33 12.12 4.65 20.91
CA HIS A 33 11.71 5.98 21.35
C HIS A 33 11.68 6.98 20.19
N ALA A 34 12.73 7.04 19.36
CA ALA A 34 12.81 7.92 18.21
C ALA A 34 11.69 7.68 17.18
N ARG A 35 11.19 6.44 17.06
CA ARG A 35 10.04 6.11 16.21
C ARG A 35 8.71 6.45 16.88
N ALA A 36 8.54 6.01 18.12
CA ALA A 36 7.25 6.01 18.81
C ALA A 36 6.78 7.42 19.20
N MET A 37 7.69 8.30 19.61
CA MET A 37 7.32 9.63 20.11
C MET A 37 6.59 10.49 19.07
N PRO A 38 7.07 10.65 17.82
CA PRO A 38 6.34 11.39 16.79
C PRO A 38 4.99 10.75 16.39
N ASN A 39 4.79 9.47 16.70
CA ASN A 39 3.60 8.72 16.32
C ASN A 39 2.56 8.59 17.45
N GLN A 40 2.77 9.18 18.64
CA GLN A 40 1.80 9.11 19.75
C GLN A 40 0.41 9.64 19.39
N ARG A 41 0.33 10.60 18.47
CA ARG A 41 -0.95 11.08 17.92
C ARG A 41 -1.80 9.94 17.34
N LEU A 42 -1.18 8.96 16.68
CA LEU A 42 -1.91 7.82 16.09
C LEU A 42 -2.51 6.92 17.16
N LYS A 43 -1.85 6.76 18.32
CA LYS A 43 -2.39 6.03 19.47
C LYS A 43 -3.65 6.72 20.02
N LYS A 44 -3.64 8.06 20.10
CA LYS A 44 -4.81 8.84 20.56
C LYS A 44 -6.02 8.69 19.62
N ILE A 45 -5.81 8.80 18.31
CA ILE A 45 -6.90 8.83 17.32
C ILE A 45 -7.40 7.43 16.94
N PHE A 46 -6.52 6.44 16.87
CA PHE A 46 -6.85 5.11 16.37
C PHE A 46 -6.71 4.00 17.41
N GLY A 47 -6.29 4.32 18.64
CA GLY A 47 -6.12 3.34 19.72
C GLY A 47 -5.01 2.32 19.47
N ILE A 48 -4.13 2.56 18.48
CA ILE A 48 -3.12 1.57 18.08
C ILE A 48 -1.99 1.46 19.09
N ASP A 49 -1.62 0.24 19.41
CA ASP A 49 -0.47 -0.14 20.23
C ASP A 49 0.36 -1.19 19.49
N ASN A 50 1.11 -0.74 18.48
CA ASN A 50 1.94 -1.59 17.64
C ASN A 50 3.38 -1.08 17.59
N GLY A 51 4.20 -1.69 16.74
CA GLY A 51 5.63 -1.33 16.58
C GLY A 51 5.92 0.12 16.18
N PHE A 52 4.89 0.91 15.80
CA PHE A 52 5.02 2.34 15.47
C PHE A 52 4.74 3.27 16.66
N THR A 53 3.93 2.86 17.63
CA THR A 53 3.47 3.72 18.74
C THR A 53 3.91 3.23 20.12
N ASN A 54 4.19 1.93 20.27
CA ASN A 54 4.61 1.36 21.55
C ASN A 54 6.11 1.66 21.81
N LEU A 55 6.49 1.97 23.05
CA LEU A 55 7.88 2.24 23.43
C LEU A 55 8.70 0.97 23.68
N ASP A 56 8.04 -0.15 23.92
CA ASP A 56 8.66 -1.46 24.11
C ASP A 56 9.11 -2.06 22.76
N LYS A 57 10.35 -2.54 22.73
CA LYS A 57 10.98 -3.18 21.58
C LYS A 57 10.36 -4.55 21.30
N SER A 58 9.90 -5.29 22.31
CA SER A 58 9.35 -6.64 22.15
C SER A 58 8.07 -6.64 21.30
N SER A 59 7.18 -5.67 21.55
CA SER A 59 5.93 -5.44 20.83
C SER A 59 6.13 -5.27 19.31
N LYS A 60 7.21 -4.58 18.89
CA LYS A 60 7.53 -4.42 17.46
C LYS A 60 7.81 -5.76 16.77
N MET A 61 8.61 -6.62 17.41
CA MET A 61 9.03 -7.89 16.81
C MET A 61 7.84 -8.83 16.64
N GLY A 62 7.00 -8.95 17.67
CA GLY A 62 5.76 -9.73 17.60
C GLY A 62 4.80 -9.23 16.53
N PHE A 63 4.66 -7.90 16.38
CA PHE A 63 3.84 -7.30 15.32
C PHE A 63 4.32 -7.66 13.91
N THR A 64 5.62 -7.48 13.62
CA THR A 64 6.18 -7.78 12.30
C THR A 64 6.05 -9.26 11.98
N GLN A 65 6.39 -10.15 12.92
CA GLN A 65 6.26 -11.60 12.73
C GLN A 65 4.82 -12.04 12.47
N LYS A 66 3.85 -11.46 13.21
CA LYS A 66 2.41 -11.71 12.98
C LYS A 66 2.00 -11.28 11.57
N ALA A 67 2.38 -10.07 11.15
CA ALA A 67 2.04 -9.57 9.83
C ALA A 67 2.68 -10.41 8.69
N GLU A 68 3.94 -10.82 8.84
CA GLU A 68 4.62 -11.70 7.88
C GLU A 68 3.91 -13.05 7.76
N LYS A 69 3.56 -13.68 8.89
CA LYS A 69 2.83 -14.96 8.90
C LYS A 69 1.50 -14.87 8.17
N LEU A 70 0.73 -13.80 8.42
CA LEU A 70 -0.56 -13.57 7.76
C LEU A 70 -0.40 -13.39 6.24
N MET A 71 0.61 -12.64 5.78
CA MET A 71 0.87 -12.47 4.34
C MET A 71 1.32 -13.77 3.67
N LEU A 72 2.17 -14.57 4.33
CA LEU A 72 2.59 -15.88 3.82
C LEU A 72 1.41 -16.85 3.69
N ALA A 73 0.51 -16.87 4.68
CA ALA A 73 -0.73 -17.64 4.62
C ALA A 73 -1.65 -17.16 3.48
N ALA A 74 -1.78 -15.84 3.31
CA ALA A 74 -2.57 -15.23 2.22
C ALA A 74 -2.06 -15.62 0.83
N MET A 75 -0.74 -15.78 0.70
CA MET A 75 -0.08 -16.24 -0.53
C MET A 75 -0.04 -17.77 -0.62
N ASN A 76 -0.67 -18.52 0.28
CA ASN A 76 -0.62 -19.99 0.33
C ASN A 76 0.81 -20.54 0.17
N VAL A 77 1.78 -19.91 0.85
CA VAL A 77 3.20 -20.33 0.84
C VAL A 77 3.36 -21.53 1.77
N ASN A 78 3.92 -22.61 1.24
CA ASN A 78 4.25 -23.84 1.98
C ASN A 78 5.45 -24.54 1.32
N ASP A 79 5.87 -25.69 1.84
CA ASP A 79 7.06 -26.41 1.35
C ASP A 79 6.94 -26.85 -0.12
N ASP A 80 5.73 -27.21 -0.57
CA ASP A 80 5.46 -27.62 -1.96
C ASP A 80 5.32 -26.41 -2.91
N ASN A 81 4.90 -25.26 -2.38
CA ASN A 81 4.73 -24.02 -3.12
C ASN A 81 5.44 -22.84 -2.43
N PRO A 82 6.79 -22.82 -2.46
CA PRO A 82 7.54 -21.79 -1.75
C PRO A 82 7.25 -20.39 -2.29
N ASP A 83 6.94 -20.24 -3.58
CA ASP A 83 6.70 -18.95 -4.25
C ASP A 83 5.30 -18.37 -4.04
N GLY A 84 4.39 -19.20 -3.54
CA GLY A 84 3.01 -18.83 -3.23
C GLY A 84 2.07 -18.93 -4.42
N ASP A 85 0.78 -19.04 -4.11
CA ASP A 85 -0.36 -19.11 -5.00
C ASP A 85 -1.29 -17.91 -4.71
N TRP A 86 -1.57 -17.15 -5.77
CA TRP A 86 -2.36 -15.91 -5.71
C TRP A 86 -3.76 -16.08 -6.29
N VAL A 87 -4.18 -17.29 -6.67
CA VAL A 87 -5.49 -17.57 -7.27
C VAL A 87 -6.62 -17.12 -6.36
N ASP A 88 -6.53 -17.41 -5.05
CA ASP A 88 -7.56 -17.01 -4.10
C ASP A 88 -7.64 -15.48 -3.94
N LEU A 89 -6.49 -14.82 -3.78
CA LEU A 89 -6.42 -13.36 -3.68
C LEU A 89 -7.01 -12.68 -4.92
N ARG A 90 -6.65 -13.18 -6.10
CA ARG A 90 -7.18 -12.72 -7.39
C ARG A 90 -8.70 -12.86 -7.45
N ARG A 91 -9.20 -14.07 -7.18
CA ARG A 91 -10.63 -14.40 -7.22
C ARG A 91 -11.43 -13.49 -6.29
N ARG A 92 -10.95 -13.28 -5.06
CA ARG A 92 -11.58 -12.38 -4.08
C ARG A 92 -11.58 -10.93 -4.56
N ALA A 93 -10.47 -10.43 -5.08
CA ALA A 93 -10.40 -9.05 -5.57
C ALA A 93 -11.40 -8.78 -6.70
N LEU A 94 -11.54 -9.71 -7.65
CA LEU A 94 -12.58 -9.64 -8.69
C LEU A 94 -13.99 -9.71 -8.09
N THR A 95 -14.24 -10.64 -7.17
CA THR A 95 -15.54 -10.79 -6.50
C THR A 95 -15.96 -9.51 -5.79
N TYR A 96 -15.05 -8.86 -5.05
CA TYR A 96 -15.35 -7.63 -4.31
C TYR A 96 -15.56 -6.43 -5.22
N PHE A 97 -14.86 -6.39 -6.36
CA PHE A 97 -15.13 -5.41 -7.40
C PHE A 97 -16.56 -5.59 -7.95
N ASP A 98 -16.92 -6.79 -8.38
CA ASP A 98 -18.24 -7.09 -8.96
C ASP A 98 -19.37 -6.82 -7.96
N GLU A 99 -19.15 -7.18 -6.69
CA GLU A 99 -20.08 -6.92 -5.60
C GLU A 99 -20.35 -5.43 -5.42
N TYR A 100 -19.30 -4.60 -5.38
CA TYR A 100 -19.45 -3.15 -5.30
C TYR A 100 -20.17 -2.60 -6.52
N MET A 101 -19.78 -3.03 -7.72
CA MET A 101 -20.38 -2.55 -8.97
C MET A 101 -21.86 -2.91 -9.08
N ARG A 102 -22.26 -4.10 -8.59
CA ARG A 102 -23.68 -4.51 -8.53
C ARG A 102 -24.51 -3.62 -7.60
N LEU A 103 -23.94 -3.20 -6.47
CA LEU A 103 -24.66 -2.44 -5.44
C LEU A 103 -24.65 -0.93 -5.71
N ASN A 104 -23.56 -0.38 -6.27
CA ASN A 104 -23.34 1.07 -6.42
C ASN A 104 -23.04 1.53 -7.86
N GLY A 105 -22.67 0.64 -8.77
CA GLY A 105 -22.07 0.95 -10.07
C GLY A 105 -23.05 1.15 -11.24
N THR A 106 -24.22 1.75 -11.02
CA THR A 106 -25.28 1.79 -12.07
C THR A 106 -25.15 2.93 -13.08
N LYS A 107 -24.71 4.13 -12.67
CA LYS A 107 -24.51 5.28 -13.56
C LYS A 107 -23.29 6.12 -13.21
N THR A 108 -23.13 6.40 -11.92
CA THR A 108 -22.02 7.18 -11.38
C THR A 108 -21.72 6.74 -9.96
N PHE A 109 -20.44 6.74 -9.59
CA PHE A 109 -20.00 6.39 -8.23
C PHE A 109 -18.66 7.08 -7.91
N LYS A 110 -18.32 7.15 -6.61
CA LYS A 110 -17.03 7.69 -6.14
C LYS A 110 -15.93 6.64 -6.32
N LEU A 111 -14.87 6.97 -7.07
CA LEU A 111 -13.75 6.05 -7.33
C LEU A 111 -12.98 5.69 -6.05
N ALA A 112 -12.85 6.65 -5.13
CA ALA A 112 -12.22 6.41 -3.83
C ALA A 112 -13.01 5.37 -3.02
N GLU A 113 -14.34 5.43 -3.03
CA GLU A 113 -15.17 4.48 -2.28
C GLU A 113 -15.02 3.04 -2.81
N LEU A 114 -15.06 2.84 -4.14
CA LEU A 114 -14.79 1.53 -4.76
C LEU A 114 -13.39 1.02 -4.37
N THR A 115 -12.38 1.86 -4.54
CA THR A 115 -10.98 1.47 -4.31
C THR A 115 -10.73 1.14 -2.83
N GLN A 116 -11.30 1.94 -1.93
CA GLN A 116 -11.26 1.70 -0.50
C GLN A 116 -11.99 0.41 -0.13
N TYR A 117 -13.17 0.17 -0.72
CA TYR A 117 -13.97 -1.03 -0.47
C TYR A 117 -13.19 -2.31 -0.80
N ILE A 118 -12.70 -2.43 -2.03
CA ILE A 118 -11.97 -3.62 -2.47
C ILE A 118 -10.68 -3.81 -1.65
N THR A 119 -9.94 -2.74 -1.37
CA THR A 119 -8.66 -2.83 -0.64
C THR A 119 -8.91 -3.21 0.82
N LEU A 120 -9.89 -2.60 1.48
CA LEU A 120 -10.20 -2.88 2.88
C LEU A 120 -10.73 -4.30 3.05
N LYS A 121 -11.65 -4.73 2.18
CA LYS A 121 -12.23 -6.07 2.24
C LYS A 121 -11.19 -7.15 1.99
N MET A 122 -10.26 -6.93 1.04
CA MET A 122 -9.08 -7.79 0.86
C MET A 122 -8.22 -7.83 2.13
N SER A 123 -7.88 -6.67 2.70
CA SER A 123 -7.10 -6.59 3.94
C SER A 123 -7.73 -7.32 5.11
N LEU A 124 -9.04 -7.16 5.32
CA LEU A 124 -9.77 -7.85 6.38
C LEU A 124 -9.62 -9.37 6.23
N CYS A 125 -9.87 -9.90 5.03
CA CYS A 125 -9.85 -11.34 4.77
C CYS A 125 -8.51 -12.05 4.98
N TYR A 126 -7.37 -11.37 4.79
CA TYR A 126 -6.08 -12.01 5.02
C TYR A 126 -5.47 -11.68 6.39
N LEU A 127 -5.98 -10.66 7.10
CA LEU A 127 -5.45 -10.25 8.40
C LEU A 127 -6.18 -10.90 9.58
N PHE A 128 -7.41 -11.34 9.39
CA PHE A 128 -8.26 -11.90 10.44
C PHE A 128 -8.92 -13.18 9.93
N ASP A 129 -8.69 -14.28 10.64
CA ASP A 129 -9.12 -15.62 10.23
C ASP A 129 -10.66 -15.69 10.08
N ASP A 130 -11.40 -15.07 11.00
CA ASP A 130 -12.87 -15.07 10.99
C ASP A 130 -13.50 -14.05 10.04
N ALA A 131 -12.71 -13.13 9.46
CA ALA A 131 -13.27 -12.10 8.59
C ALA A 131 -13.94 -12.70 7.34
N HIS A 132 -13.46 -13.85 6.85
CA HIS A 132 -14.09 -14.49 5.69
C HIS A 132 -15.55 -14.86 5.94
N GLU A 133 -15.87 -15.37 7.13
CA GLU A 133 -17.24 -15.72 7.51
C GLU A 133 -18.04 -14.48 7.91
N ALA A 134 -17.44 -13.57 8.68
CA ALA A 134 -18.08 -12.33 9.13
C ALA A 134 -18.55 -11.45 7.94
N LEU A 135 -17.78 -11.43 6.85
CA LEU A 135 -18.06 -10.70 5.62
C LEU A 135 -19.12 -11.37 4.70
N LYS A 136 -19.77 -12.45 5.15
CA LYS A 136 -20.95 -13.02 4.47
C LYS A 136 -22.27 -12.46 4.99
N SER A 137 -22.26 -11.70 6.09
CA SER A 137 -23.46 -11.09 6.68
C SER A 137 -24.08 -10.01 5.79
N ASP A 138 -25.37 -9.74 5.94
CA ASP A 138 -26.07 -8.71 5.15
C ASP A 138 -25.56 -7.28 5.40
N SER A 139 -25.05 -6.99 6.61
CA SER A 139 -24.57 -5.64 6.96
C SER A 139 -23.14 -5.35 6.52
N GLN A 140 -22.39 -6.37 6.06
CA GLN A 140 -20.95 -6.26 5.81
C GLN A 140 -20.61 -5.15 4.80
N PHE A 141 -21.46 -4.93 3.80
CA PHE A 141 -21.21 -3.94 2.75
C PHE A 141 -21.15 -2.53 3.34
N ASP A 142 -22.16 -2.19 4.14
CA ASP A 142 -22.27 -0.91 4.81
C ASP A 142 -21.21 -0.77 5.90
N ASP A 143 -20.84 -1.86 6.59
CA ASP A 143 -19.79 -1.86 7.60
C ASP A 143 -18.42 -1.57 7.00
N VAL A 144 -18.03 -2.27 5.92
CA VAL A 144 -16.76 -2.04 5.23
C VAL A 144 -16.71 -0.62 4.67
N ARG A 145 -17.80 -0.14 4.06
CA ARG A 145 -17.91 1.23 3.53
C ARG A 145 -17.81 2.28 4.65
N TYR A 146 -18.47 2.05 5.78
CA TYR A 146 -18.42 2.95 6.92
C TYR A 146 -17.02 3.01 7.54
N ILE A 147 -16.37 1.84 7.72
CA ILE A 147 -15.02 1.74 8.27
C ILE A 147 -14.04 2.52 7.40
N SER A 148 -14.05 2.31 6.08
CA SER A 148 -13.12 3.00 5.19
C SER A 148 -13.29 4.53 5.22
N GLN A 149 -14.54 5.00 5.15
CA GLN A 149 -14.87 6.42 5.24
C GLN A 149 -14.43 7.01 6.59
N ARG A 150 -14.74 6.33 7.71
CA ARG A 150 -14.42 6.84 9.03
C ARG A 150 -12.92 6.87 9.29
N ILE A 151 -12.17 5.86 8.86
CA ILE A 151 -10.69 5.86 8.94
C ILE A 151 -10.11 7.07 8.21
N ASN A 152 -10.60 7.37 7.00
CA ASN A 152 -10.13 8.52 6.22
C ASN A 152 -10.45 9.85 6.92
N GLN A 153 -11.68 10.03 7.40
CA GLN A 153 -12.11 11.21 8.15
C GLN A 153 -11.25 11.45 9.40
N LEU A 154 -11.04 10.40 10.21
CA LEU A 154 -10.20 10.48 11.40
C LEU A 154 -8.77 10.91 11.05
N TRP A 155 -8.23 10.44 9.93
CA TRP A 155 -6.91 10.83 9.45
C TRP A 155 -6.82 12.27 8.97
N ILE A 156 -7.86 12.80 8.33
CA ILE A 156 -7.93 14.20 7.90
C ILE A 156 -8.02 15.11 9.12
N LYS A 157 -9.00 14.86 10.00
CA LYS A 157 -9.20 15.64 11.23
C LYS A 157 -7.97 15.60 12.15
N SER A 158 -7.30 14.45 12.24
CA SER A 158 -6.01 14.23 12.92
C SER A 158 -4.88 15.21 12.55
N LYS A 159 -4.95 15.84 11.38
CA LYS A 159 -3.95 16.77 10.87
C LYS A 159 -4.41 18.22 10.86
N GLN A 160 -5.68 18.49 11.14
CA GLN A 160 -6.22 19.84 11.23
C GLN A 160 -5.87 20.40 12.62
N ASN A 161 -4.96 21.37 12.67
CA ASN A 161 -4.53 22.03 13.89
C ASN A 161 -5.55 23.10 14.32
N HIS A 162 -6.78 22.72 14.66
CA HIS A 162 -7.77 23.65 15.22
C HIS A 162 -8.15 23.23 16.64
N PRO A 163 -7.54 23.86 17.67
CA PRO A 163 -7.93 23.73 19.07
C PRO A 163 -9.27 24.40 19.42
N GLU A 164 -9.92 25.11 18.49
CA GLU A 164 -11.01 26.04 18.79
C GLU A 164 -12.42 25.43 18.75
N GLU A 165 -12.57 24.17 18.32
CA GLU A 165 -13.84 23.44 18.46
C GLU A 165 -13.55 22.14 19.22
N GLY A 166 -14.02 22.09 20.47
CA GLY A 166 -13.64 21.15 21.53
C GLY A 166 -13.95 19.66 21.34
N GLU A 167 -14.06 19.14 20.12
CA GLU A 167 -14.08 17.69 19.89
C GLU A 167 -12.64 17.16 19.90
N CYS A 168 -12.14 16.87 21.11
CA CYS A 168 -10.92 16.11 21.27
C CYS A 168 -11.14 14.70 20.69
N LEU A 169 -10.73 14.46 19.44
CA LEU A 169 -10.79 13.12 18.84
C LEU A 169 -10.06 12.13 19.74
N SER A 170 -10.82 11.16 20.22
CA SER A 170 -10.36 10.11 21.11
C SER A 170 -10.92 8.79 20.61
N TRP A 171 -10.03 7.82 20.42
CA TRP A 171 -10.41 6.48 20.01
C TRP A 171 -11.52 5.88 20.88
N LYS A 172 -11.51 6.14 22.18
CA LYS A 172 -12.51 5.61 23.12
C LYS A 172 -13.95 5.99 22.74
N ASP A 173 -14.14 7.11 22.05
CA ASP A 173 -15.46 7.65 21.70
C ASP A 173 -15.96 7.12 20.34
N GLU A 174 -15.15 6.35 19.62
CA GLU A 174 -15.46 5.81 18.29
C GLU A 174 -16.32 4.53 18.35
N THR A 175 -17.34 4.49 19.23
CA THR A 175 -18.17 3.30 19.50
C THR A 175 -18.79 2.70 18.23
N LYS A 176 -19.25 3.53 17.28
CA LYS A 176 -19.81 3.04 16.01
C LYS A 176 -18.75 2.35 15.15
N LEU A 177 -17.53 2.87 15.13
CA LEU A 177 -16.40 2.24 14.44
C LEU A 177 -15.97 0.96 15.13
N HIS A 178 -15.94 0.93 16.47
CA HIS A 178 -15.66 -0.28 17.23
C HIS A 178 -16.65 -1.40 16.88
N ASN A 179 -17.95 -1.09 16.87
CA ASN A 179 -18.98 -2.07 16.55
C ASN A 179 -18.90 -2.56 15.10
N ALA A 180 -18.62 -1.66 14.15
CA ALA A 180 -18.41 -2.05 12.76
C ALA A 180 -17.18 -2.96 12.61
N LEU A 181 -16.06 -2.62 13.26
CA LEU A 181 -14.85 -3.45 13.27
C LEU A 181 -15.13 -4.84 13.82
N ARG A 182 -15.79 -4.95 14.98
CA ARG A 182 -16.17 -6.24 15.57
C ARG A 182 -16.97 -7.10 14.58
N ARG A 183 -17.97 -6.52 13.89
CA ARG A 183 -18.81 -7.23 12.91
C ARG A 183 -18.06 -7.73 11.68
N VAL A 184 -16.91 -7.13 11.32
CA VAL A 184 -16.15 -7.54 10.12
C VAL A 184 -14.86 -8.30 10.42
N THR A 185 -14.41 -8.31 11.68
CA THR A 185 -13.20 -9.03 12.10
C THR A 185 -13.48 -10.28 12.93
N PHE A 186 -14.67 -10.40 13.49
CA PHE A 186 -15.05 -11.51 14.37
C PHE A 186 -16.41 -12.06 13.96
N ASN A 187 -16.49 -13.39 13.87
CA ASN A 187 -17.77 -14.07 13.80
C ASN A 187 -18.08 -14.59 15.21
N ILE A 188 -19.13 -14.06 15.85
CA ILE A 188 -19.58 -14.63 17.13
C ILE A 188 -20.05 -16.06 16.81
N PRO A 189 -19.42 -17.12 17.33
CA PRO A 189 -20.03 -18.44 17.26
C PRO A 189 -21.39 -18.27 17.93
N THR A 190 -22.49 -18.70 17.32
CA THR A 190 -23.77 -18.86 18.02
C THR A 190 -23.55 -19.78 19.22
N VAL A 191 -23.19 -19.23 20.37
CA VAL A 191 -22.84 -20.02 21.56
C VAL A 191 -24.15 -20.52 22.15
N GLY A 192 -24.35 -21.83 22.10
CA GLY A 192 -25.29 -22.49 22.99
C GLY A 192 -24.94 -22.12 24.43
N ILE A 193 -25.97 -21.74 25.20
CA ILE A 193 -25.91 -21.34 26.60
C ILE A 193 -24.86 -22.14 27.39
N GLY A 194 -23.79 -21.48 27.85
CA GLY A 194 -22.93 -21.99 28.94
C GLY A 194 -21.45 -22.28 28.68
N GLY A 195 -20.87 -21.95 27.52
CA GLY A 195 -19.43 -22.14 27.28
C GLY A 195 -18.61 -20.85 27.40
N PHE A 196 -17.73 -20.75 28.41
CA PHE A 196 -16.61 -19.80 28.34
C PHE A 196 -15.60 -20.32 27.30
N THR A 197 -15.43 -19.61 26.20
CA THR A 197 -14.34 -19.87 25.27
C THR A 197 -13.09 -19.16 25.78
N ASP A 198 -12.03 -19.93 26.05
CA ASP A 198 -10.70 -19.43 26.34
C ASP A 198 -10.11 -18.87 25.03
N ASP A 199 -10.50 -17.64 24.68
CA ASP A 199 -10.29 -17.09 23.35
C ASP A 199 -9.18 -16.03 23.33
N THR A 200 -7.99 -16.45 22.90
CA THR A 200 -6.84 -15.57 22.62
C THR A 200 -6.91 -14.95 21.22
N THR A 201 -7.97 -15.21 20.45
CA THR A 201 -8.20 -14.67 19.09
C THR A 201 -9.18 -13.51 19.04
N THR A 202 -9.82 -13.16 20.17
CA THR A 202 -10.82 -12.09 20.21
C THR A 202 -10.19 -10.73 19.91
N VAL A 203 -10.66 -10.11 18.83
CA VAL A 203 -10.26 -8.78 18.39
C VAL A 203 -11.17 -7.77 19.08
N ASP A 204 -10.68 -7.12 20.13
CA ASP A 204 -11.39 -6.00 20.76
C ASP A 204 -10.76 -4.65 20.36
N PRO A 205 -11.47 -3.78 19.60
CA PRO A 205 -11.00 -2.44 19.29
C PRO A 205 -10.69 -1.59 20.53
N GLU A 206 -11.30 -1.86 21.69
CA GLU A 206 -11.08 -1.06 22.90
C GLU A 206 -9.82 -1.50 23.69
N ILE A 207 -9.34 -2.72 23.45
CA ILE A 207 -8.10 -3.22 24.05
C ILE A 207 -6.93 -2.88 23.11
N PRO A 208 -6.00 -1.98 23.48
CA PRO A 208 -5.02 -1.44 22.53
C PRO A 208 -4.15 -2.48 21.80
N SER A 209 -3.80 -3.58 22.46
CA SER A 209 -3.01 -4.68 21.89
C SER A 209 -3.82 -5.61 20.97
N GLN A 210 -5.14 -5.68 21.15
CA GLN A 210 -6.05 -6.49 20.34
C GLN A 210 -6.74 -5.67 19.23
N ASN A 211 -6.62 -4.34 19.28
CA ASN A 211 -7.25 -3.44 18.34
C ASN A 211 -6.91 -3.79 16.87
N PRO A 212 -7.91 -4.06 16.01
CA PRO A 212 -7.68 -4.47 14.62
C PRO A 212 -6.98 -3.38 13.79
N MET A 213 -7.09 -2.12 14.21
CA MET A 213 -6.41 -0.99 13.58
C MET A 213 -4.89 -1.12 13.60
N ASN A 214 -4.33 -1.91 14.53
CA ASN A 214 -2.90 -2.22 14.55
C ASN A 214 -2.43 -2.81 13.22
N LEU A 215 -3.24 -3.69 12.62
CA LEU A 215 -2.94 -4.36 11.35
C LEU A 215 -3.59 -3.64 10.15
N LEU A 216 -4.82 -3.17 10.29
CA LEU A 216 -5.57 -2.55 9.19
C LEU A 216 -4.93 -1.25 8.69
N LEU A 217 -4.49 -0.35 9.57
CA LEU A 217 -3.88 0.92 9.12
C LEU A 217 -2.66 0.73 8.22
N PRO A 218 -1.63 -0.06 8.61
CA PRO A 218 -0.47 -0.25 7.76
C PRO A 218 -0.77 -1.06 6.49
N ALA A 219 -1.75 -1.97 6.51
CA ALA A 219 -2.10 -2.82 5.38
C ALA A 219 -2.98 -2.12 4.34
N TYR A 220 -4.04 -1.44 4.79
CA TYR A 220 -5.08 -0.88 3.93
C TYR A 220 -4.81 0.59 3.60
N GLU A 221 -4.57 1.43 4.60
CA GLU A 221 -4.74 2.89 4.51
C GLU A 221 -3.79 3.53 3.49
N THR A 222 -2.55 3.04 3.45
CA THR A 222 -1.57 3.55 2.50
C THR A 222 -1.66 2.86 1.14
N MET A 223 -2.13 1.61 1.09
CA MET A 223 -2.23 0.82 -0.14
C MET A 223 -3.30 1.36 -1.09
N TRP A 224 -4.52 1.61 -0.61
CA TRP A 224 -5.62 2.07 -1.48
C TRP A 224 -5.30 3.41 -2.15
N ARG A 225 -4.48 4.25 -1.48
CA ARG A 225 -4.01 5.54 -2.00
C ARG A 225 -3.02 5.42 -3.15
N VAL A 226 -2.18 4.40 -3.13
CA VAL A 226 -1.29 4.09 -4.27
C VAL A 226 -2.10 3.46 -5.39
N VAL A 227 -3.01 2.55 -5.07
CA VAL A 227 -3.89 1.89 -6.05
C VAL A 227 -4.69 2.91 -6.86
N ILE A 228 -5.40 3.83 -6.19
CA ILE A 228 -6.19 4.85 -6.91
C ILE A 228 -5.31 5.74 -7.80
N ARG A 229 -4.13 6.15 -7.32
CA ARG A 229 -3.24 7.03 -8.09
C ARG A 229 -2.61 6.29 -9.27
N CYS A 230 -2.17 5.06 -9.09
CA CYS A 230 -1.66 4.22 -10.17
C CYS A 230 -2.74 3.96 -11.22
N PHE A 231 -3.97 3.66 -10.80
CA PHE A 231 -5.10 3.50 -11.72
C PHE A 231 -5.38 4.77 -12.52
N LEU A 232 -5.40 5.94 -11.86
CA LEU A 232 -5.58 7.23 -12.53
C LEU A 232 -4.47 7.49 -13.55
N GLU A 233 -3.20 7.28 -13.21
CA GLU A 233 -2.08 7.43 -14.14
C GLU A 233 -2.20 6.50 -15.35
N VAL A 234 -2.59 5.26 -15.11
CA VAL A 234 -2.72 4.27 -16.17
C VAL A 234 -3.91 4.55 -17.07
N GLN A 235 -5.09 4.91 -16.56
CA GLN A 235 -6.31 4.99 -17.36
C GLN A 235 -6.77 6.41 -17.72
N HIS A 236 -6.59 7.38 -16.83
CA HIS A 236 -7.30 8.67 -16.91
C HIS A 236 -6.40 9.90 -17.11
N ARG A 237 -5.08 9.74 -17.08
CA ARG A 237 -4.13 10.87 -17.21
C ARG A 237 -3.70 11.17 -18.64
N GLY A 238 -4.23 10.47 -19.63
CA GLY A 238 -3.99 10.79 -21.06
C GLY A 238 -2.58 10.48 -21.55
N ALA A 239 -1.86 9.58 -20.87
CA ALA A 239 -0.55 9.13 -21.33
C ALA A 239 -0.66 8.37 -22.67
N GLN A 240 0.30 8.57 -23.57
CA GLN A 240 0.33 7.88 -24.87
C GLN A 240 0.40 6.36 -24.72
N ASN A 241 1.11 5.87 -23.70
CA ASN A 241 1.29 4.44 -23.44
C ASN A 241 0.19 3.83 -22.56
N LYS A 242 -0.92 4.54 -22.30
CA LYS A 242 -1.98 4.05 -21.40
C LYS A 242 -2.47 2.64 -21.73
N THR A 243 -2.68 2.36 -23.02
CA THR A 243 -3.19 1.09 -23.53
C THR A 243 -2.20 -0.04 -23.30
N ILE A 244 -0.90 0.24 -23.46
CA ILE A 244 0.18 -0.69 -23.18
C ILE A 244 0.21 -1.03 -21.70
N TRP A 245 0.21 -0.03 -20.82
CA TRP A 245 0.25 -0.23 -19.37
C TRP A 245 -0.97 -0.99 -18.85
N ALA A 246 -2.17 -0.65 -19.34
CA ALA A 246 -3.40 -1.37 -19.01
C ALA A 246 -3.37 -2.83 -19.50
N SER A 247 -2.82 -3.07 -20.70
CA SER A 247 -2.63 -4.42 -21.24
C SER A 247 -1.66 -5.25 -20.39
N VAL A 248 -0.50 -4.70 -20.01
CA VAL A 248 0.48 -5.37 -19.13
C VAL A 248 -0.17 -5.79 -17.81
N LEU A 249 -0.93 -4.91 -17.17
CA LEU A 249 -1.63 -5.19 -15.93
C LEU A 249 -2.75 -6.24 -16.11
N THR A 250 -3.46 -6.20 -17.24
CA THR A 250 -4.49 -7.19 -17.58
C THR A 250 -3.86 -8.57 -17.81
N SER A 251 -2.73 -8.64 -18.51
CA SER A 251 -1.97 -9.89 -18.68
C SER A 251 -1.49 -10.43 -17.34
N TYR A 252 -0.97 -9.58 -16.45
CA TYR A 252 -0.61 -9.99 -15.09
C TYR A 252 -1.81 -10.58 -14.35
N LEU A 253 -2.95 -9.90 -14.37
CA LEU A 253 -4.18 -10.40 -13.74
C LEU A 253 -4.63 -11.74 -14.31
N ASN A 254 -4.48 -11.98 -15.61
CA ASN A 254 -4.82 -13.26 -16.22
C ASN A 254 -3.81 -14.35 -15.84
N ASP A 255 -2.52 -14.04 -15.79
CA ASP A 255 -1.49 -15.00 -15.33
C ASP A 255 -1.79 -15.49 -13.90
N LEU A 256 -2.34 -14.64 -13.02
CA LEU A 256 -2.73 -15.00 -11.65
C LEU A 256 -3.87 -16.04 -11.55
N GLU A 257 -4.50 -16.45 -12.65
CA GLU A 257 -5.41 -17.61 -12.67
C GLU A 257 -4.67 -18.93 -12.48
N ASN A 258 -3.37 -18.95 -12.75
CA ASN A 258 -2.53 -20.13 -12.58
C ASN A 258 -1.90 -20.14 -11.17
N PRO A 259 -2.05 -21.23 -10.40
CA PRO A 259 -1.37 -21.41 -9.11
C PRO A 259 0.15 -21.25 -9.16
N ASN A 260 0.77 -21.51 -10.32
CA ASN A 260 2.22 -21.38 -10.54
C ASN A 260 2.65 -19.98 -11.03
N SER A 261 1.76 -19.00 -11.05
CA SER A 261 2.04 -17.66 -11.59
C SER A 261 3.24 -16.98 -10.92
N MET A 262 3.41 -17.12 -9.61
CA MET A 262 4.55 -16.57 -8.89
C MET A 262 5.85 -17.30 -9.23
N ARG A 263 5.83 -18.64 -9.29
CA ARG A 263 6.96 -19.47 -9.74
C ARG A 263 7.38 -19.11 -11.16
N ASN A 264 6.43 -18.76 -12.02
CA ASN A 264 6.64 -18.32 -13.40
C ASN A 264 7.02 -16.83 -13.49
N ASN A 265 7.28 -16.16 -12.37
CA ASN A 265 7.66 -14.75 -12.31
C ASN A 265 6.66 -13.80 -13.00
N ALA A 266 5.35 -14.06 -12.91
CA ALA A 266 4.32 -13.24 -13.57
C ALA A 266 4.46 -11.73 -13.31
N PHE A 267 4.85 -11.33 -12.10
CA PHE A 267 5.06 -9.92 -11.73
C PHE A 267 6.26 -9.25 -12.45
N HIS A 268 7.20 -10.05 -12.93
CA HIS A 268 8.41 -9.64 -13.64
C HIS A 268 8.40 -10.05 -15.12
N LYS A 269 7.31 -10.64 -15.60
CA LYS A 269 7.17 -11.10 -16.98
C LYS A 269 7.11 -9.88 -17.91
N PRO A 270 7.96 -9.81 -18.95
CA PRO A 270 7.93 -8.72 -19.91
C PRO A 270 6.74 -8.85 -20.86
N THR A 271 6.11 -7.74 -21.17
CA THR A 271 5.16 -7.60 -22.29
C THR A 271 5.83 -6.75 -23.36
N GLU A 272 5.93 -7.29 -24.59
CA GLU A 272 6.50 -6.57 -25.73
C GLU A 272 5.65 -5.35 -26.10
N THR A 273 6.32 -4.30 -26.55
CA THR A 273 5.77 -3.03 -26.97
C THR A 273 6.50 -2.59 -28.24
N ASN A 274 5.95 -1.63 -28.99
CA ASN A 274 6.61 -1.12 -30.19
C ASN A 274 8.02 -0.52 -29.93
N ASN A 275 8.33 -0.15 -28.68
CA ASN A 275 9.58 0.52 -28.29
C ASN A 275 10.38 -0.28 -27.23
N GLY A 276 10.19 -1.61 -27.13
CA GLY A 276 10.88 -2.46 -26.15
C GLY A 276 9.91 -3.37 -25.39
N TYR A 277 10.05 -3.47 -24.07
CA TYR A 277 9.15 -4.28 -23.23
C TYR A 277 8.80 -3.54 -21.93
N ILE A 278 7.65 -3.83 -21.32
CA ILE A 278 7.29 -3.32 -19.99
C ILE A 278 6.88 -4.46 -19.08
N ARG A 279 7.18 -4.35 -17.79
CA ARG A 279 6.79 -5.32 -16.76
C ARG A 279 5.79 -4.73 -15.76
N PRO A 280 4.93 -5.56 -15.13
CA PRO A 280 4.02 -5.11 -14.07
C PRO A 280 4.77 -4.40 -12.93
N VAL A 281 5.92 -4.95 -12.49
CA VAL A 281 6.75 -4.33 -11.46
C VAL A 281 7.21 -2.92 -11.80
N GLU A 282 7.50 -2.62 -13.07
CA GLU A 282 7.99 -1.30 -13.48
C GLU A 282 6.90 -0.23 -13.39
N ILE A 283 5.65 -0.60 -13.72
CA ILE A 283 4.47 0.25 -13.53
C ILE A 283 4.27 0.56 -12.06
N ILE A 284 4.33 -0.46 -11.20
CA ILE A 284 4.13 -0.28 -9.76
C ILE A 284 5.27 0.51 -9.12
N LYS A 285 6.52 0.30 -9.56
CA LYS A 285 7.65 1.07 -9.05
C LYS A 285 7.56 2.54 -9.42
N GLU A 286 7.07 2.86 -10.62
CA GLU A 286 6.84 4.26 -11.00
C GLU A 286 5.71 4.88 -10.17
N ALA A 287 4.65 4.12 -9.87
CA ALA A 287 3.60 4.59 -8.96
C ALA A 287 4.12 4.84 -7.55
N LEU A 288 4.94 3.93 -7.01
CA LEU A 288 5.56 4.06 -5.69
C LEU A 288 6.64 5.16 -5.63
N ARG A 289 7.28 5.46 -6.76
CA ARG A 289 8.20 6.60 -6.89
C ARG A 289 7.44 7.91 -6.75
N LEU A 290 6.39 8.10 -7.55
CA LEU A 290 5.59 9.33 -7.53
C LEU A 290 4.78 9.46 -6.23
N TYR A 291 4.21 8.35 -5.76
CA TYR A 291 3.20 8.31 -4.70
C TYR A 291 3.59 7.29 -3.63
N PRO A 292 4.72 7.49 -2.91
CA PRO A 292 5.15 6.55 -1.90
C PRO A 292 4.10 6.41 -0.79
N PRO A 293 3.77 5.18 -0.35
CA PRO A 293 2.79 4.95 0.71
C PRO A 293 3.14 5.71 2.00
N THR A 294 4.43 5.89 2.26
CA THR A 294 4.97 6.77 3.29
C THR A 294 5.70 7.95 2.64
N ARG A 295 5.07 9.12 2.60
CA ARG A 295 5.68 10.34 2.06
C ARG A 295 6.83 10.86 2.93
N ARG A 296 6.64 10.79 4.25
CA ARG A 296 7.57 11.33 5.24
C ARG A 296 7.70 10.40 6.43
N VAL A 297 8.92 10.28 6.92
CA VAL A 297 9.25 9.50 8.11
C VAL A 297 9.76 10.44 9.19
N HIS A 298 8.97 10.57 10.25
CA HIS A 298 9.33 11.41 11.40
C HIS A 298 10.16 10.61 12.41
N ARG A 299 11.14 11.28 13.01
CA ARG A 299 12.03 10.74 14.04
C ARG A 299 12.30 11.80 15.10
N LEU A 300 12.48 11.36 16.35
CA LEU A 300 12.96 12.20 17.44
C LEU A 300 14.40 11.80 17.80
N PHE A 301 15.38 12.59 17.38
CA PHE A 301 16.80 12.40 17.71
C PHE A 301 17.25 13.50 18.65
N ASP A 302 17.79 13.12 19.82
CA ASP A 302 18.30 14.06 20.82
C ASP A 302 17.29 15.20 21.10
N ASP A 303 16.02 14.81 21.27
CA ASP A 303 14.85 15.65 21.52
C ASP A 303 14.50 16.66 20.41
N LYS A 304 15.09 16.50 19.22
CA LYS A 304 14.77 17.25 18.01
C LYS A 304 14.00 16.38 17.03
N GLU A 305 12.86 16.89 16.58
CA GLU A 305 12.10 16.24 15.52
C GLU A 305 12.79 16.46 14.17
N VAL A 306 13.11 15.37 13.48
CA VAL A 306 13.63 15.36 12.11
C VAL A 306 12.70 14.57 11.21
N LYS A 307 12.65 14.95 9.93
CA LYS A 307 11.82 14.28 8.93
C LYS A 307 12.67 13.81 7.75
N ALA A 308 12.52 12.56 7.34
CA ALA A 308 13.00 12.10 6.04
C ALA A 308 11.87 12.28 5.02
N ASP A 309 12.10 13.06 3.95
CA ASP A 309 11.10 13.32 2.91
C ASP A 309 11.35 12.37 1.72
N ILE A 310 10.66 11.23 1.75
CA ILE A 310 10.80 10.16 0.76
C ILE A 310 10.25 10.63 -0.59
N GLU A 311 9.10 11.31 -0.57
CA GLU A 311 8.47 11.85 -1.77
C GLU A 311 9.41 12.83 -2.48
N SER A 312 9.97 13.82 -1.78
CA SER A 312 10.94 14.73 -2.38
C SER A 312 12.21 14.01 -2.83
N CYS A 313 12.69 13.02 -2.07
CA CYS A 313 13.87 12.24 -2.44
C CYS A 313 13.67 11.48 -3.76
N HIS A 314 12.48 10.95 -3.99
CA HIS A 314 12.11 10.22 -5.21
C HIS A 314 11.95 11.11 -6.47
N ARG A 315 11.95 12.44 -6.31
CA ARG A 315 11.90 13.43 -7.39
C ARG A 315 13.26 13.97 -7.79
N GLN A 316 14.34 13.43 -7.22
CA GLN A 316 15.69 13.85 -7.57
C GLN A 316 16.11 13.25 -8.91
N GLU A 317 16.71 14.08 -9.76
CA GLU A 317 17.18 13.74 -11.11
C GLU A 317 18.10 12.50 -11.14
N ILE A 318 18.85 12.22 -10.07
CA ILE A 318 19.64 10.98 -9.96
C ILE A 318 18.80 9.70 -10.05
N LEU A 319 17.53 9.75 -9.65
CA LEU A 319 16.59 8.63 -9.74
C LEU A 319 15.70 8.76 -10.97
N CYS A 320 15.24 9.97 -11.28
CA CYS A 320 14.21 10.16 -12.30
C CYS A 320 14.74 10.63 -13.66
N GLY A 321 15.95 11.17 -13.77
CA GLY A 321 16.36 11.95 -14.95
C GLY A 321 15.57 13.26 -15.04
N HIS A 322 15.46 13.83 -16.25
CA HIS A 322 15.00 15.20 -16.49
C HIS A 322 13.47 15.42 -16.34
N ASP A 323 12.70 14.36 -16.11
CA ASP A 323 11.23 14.39 -16.00
C ASP A 323 10.74 13.81 -14.65
N PRO A 324 11.08 14.45 -13.51
CA PRO A 324 10.77 13.95 -12.16
C PRO A 324 9.28 13.74 -11.89
N ASP A 325 8.44 14.49 -12.61
CA ASP A 325 7.01 14.60 -12.34
C ASP A 325 6.12 13.79 -13.26
N VAL A 326 6.72 13.22 -14.31
CA VAL A 326 6.03 12.39 -15.29
C VAL A 326 5.96 10.94 -14.79
N PHE A 327 4.77 10.32 -14.89
CA PHE A 327 4.61 8.88 -14.74
C PHE A 327 5.11 8.19 -16.00
N ARG A 328 6.30 7.59 -15.93
CA ARG A 328 6.94 6.87 -17.05
C ARG A 328 7.58 5.55 -16.58
N PRO A 329 6.83 4.44 -16.53
CA PRO A 329 7.33 3.12 -16.15
C PRO A 329 8.57 2.66 -16.94
N GLU A 330 8.69 3.06 -18.20
CA GLU A 330 9.81 2.74 -19.11
C GLU A 330 11.17 3.15 -18.52
N ARG A 331 11.20 4.19 -17.68
CA ARG A 331 12.41 4.70 -17.02
C ARG A 331 13.17 3.60 -16.27
N TRP A 332 12.45 2.66 -15.69
CA TRP A 332 13.04 1.60 -14.90
C TRP A 332 13.93 0.67 -15.71
N GLN A 333 13.74 0.58 -17.03
CA GLN A 333 14.57 -0.26 -17.91
C GLN A 333 16.03 0.23 -17.96
N THR A 334 16.24 1.55 -17.92
CA THR A 334 17.57 2.15 -18.00
C THR A 334 18.20 2.39 -16.63
N LEU A 335 17.40 2.41 -15.57
CA LEU A 335 17.89 2.60 -14.20
C LEU A 335 18.62 1.36 -13.70
N CYS A 336 19.84 1.58 -13.21
CA CYS A 336 20.73 0.53 -12.70
C CYS A 336 20.93 -0.59 -13.74
N SER A 337 21.09 -0.21 -15.02
CA SER A 337 21.04 -1.12 -16.17
C SER A 337 21.89 -2.39 -16.00
N GLU A 338 23.14 -2.27 -15.55
CA GLU A 338 24.01 -3.43 -15.33
C GLU A 338 23.48 -4.39 -14.26
N ALA A 339 23.11 -3.88 -13.08
CA ALA A 339 22.57 -4.71 -12.00
C ALA A 339 21.21 -5.32 -12.37
N ARG A 340 20.41 -4.57 -13.13
CA ARG A 340 19.10 -5.01 -13.63
C ARG A 340 19.23 -6.11 -14.68
N GLN A 341 20.14 -5.93 -15.63
CA GLN A 341 20.43 -6.93 -16.65
C GLN A 341 20.93 -8.22 -15.98
N ALA A 342 21.87 -8.11 -15.05
CA ALA A 342 22.37 -9.24 -14.29
C ALA A 342 21.24 -9.97 -13.52
N TRP A 343 20.29 -9.23 -12.93
CA TRP A 343 19.12 -9.80 -12.26
C TRP A 343 18.21 -10.60 -13.20
N TYR A 344 17.81 -10.01 -14.33
CA TYR A 344 16.89 -10.66 -15.26
C TYR A 344 17.53 -11.81 -16.04
N ASP A 345 18.80 -11.67 -16.42
CA ASP A 345 19.56 -12.71 -17.11
C ASP A 345 20.12 -13.77 -16.14
N LYS A 346 20.00 -13.53 -14.83
CA LYS A 346 20.56 -14.37 -13.76
C LYS A 346 22.08 -14.58 -13.90
N GLN A 347 22.80 -13.54 -14.34
CA GLN A 347 24.25 -13.61 -14.58
C GLN A 347 25.04 -13.28 -13.33
N GLY A 348 26.02 -14.12 -12.98
CA GLY A 348 27.07 -13.77 -12.01
C GLY A 348 26.68 -13.81 -10.53
N GLY A 349 25.67 -14.58 -10.14
CA GLY A 349 25.33 -14.79 -8.72
C GLY A 349 24.02 -15.56 -8.51
N THR A 350 23.69 -15.81 -7.23
CA THR A 350 22.39 -16.37 -6.86
C THR A 350 21.27 -15.34 -7.05
N GLN A 351 20.04 -15.80 -7.19
CA GLN A 351 18.86 -14.92 -7.31
C GLN A 351 18.79 -13.92 -6.12
N LYS A 352 19.05 -14.39 -4.90
CA LYS A 352 19.03 -13.51 -3.73
C LYS A 352 20.05 -12.38 -3.83
N GLU A 353 21.31 -12.70 -4.15
CA GLU A 353 22.40 -11.71 -4.25
C GLU A 353 22.14 -10.68 -5.34
N LEU A 354 21.67 -11.12 -6.51
CA LEU A 354 21.37 -10.24 -7.64
C LEU A 354 20.22 -9.27 -7.31
N LYS A 355 19.18 -9.77 -6.63
CA LYS A 355 18.06 -8.93 -6.17
C LYS A 355 18.50 -7.91 -5.13
N GLU A 356 19.30 -8.32 -4.16
CA GLU A 356 19.86 -7.44 -3.12
C GLU A 356 20.78 -6.37 -3.72
N LYS A 357 21.60 -6.74 -4.72
CA LYS A 357 22.45 -5.80 -5.46
C LYS A 357 21.60 -4.76 -6.20
N LEU A 358 20.61 -5.19 -6.98
CA LEU A 358 19.72 -4.26 -7.68
C LEU A 358 18.99 -3.31 -6.71
N ARG A 359 18.44 -3.86 -5.62
CA ARG A 359 17.79 -3.06 -4.56
C ARG A 359 18.75 -2.03 -3.97
N SER A 360 19.97 -2.44 -3.64
CA SER A 360 21.01 -1.55 -3.08
C SER A 360 21.37 -0.40 -4.03
N GLU A 361 21.51 -0.67 -5.33
CA GLU A 361 21.76 0.37 -6.32
C GLU A 361 20.60 1.36 -6.44
N GLU A 362 19.35 0.87 -6.43
CA GLU A 362 18.17 1.74 -6.47
C GLU A 362 18.03 2.59 -5.19
N GLU A 363 18.35 2.02 -4.03
CA GLU A 363 18.39 2.73 -2.75
C GLU A 363 19.45 3.85 -2.74
N LYS A 364 20.61 3.65 -3.38
CA LYS A 364 21.64 4.69 -3.55
C LYS A 364 21.15 5.86 -4.40
N LEU A 365 20.28 5.59 -5.37
CA LEU A 365 19.58 6.63 -6.14
C LEU A 365 18.45 7.30 -5.34
N GLY A 366 18.12 6.78 -4.16
CA GLY A 366 17.12 7.32 -3.26
C GLY A 366 15.75 6.64 -3.35
N TYR A 367 15.61 5.53 -4.07
CA TYR A 367 14.34 4.80 -4.14
C TYR A 367 14.13 3.94 -2.88
N MET A 368 13.20 4.36 -2.03
CA MET A 368 12.90 3.74 -0.73
C MET A 368 11.41 3.85 -0.33
N PRO A 369 10.48 3.41 -1.19
CA PRO A 369 9.03 3.66 -1.02
C PRO A 369 8.42 3.10 0.27
N PHE A 370 9.05 2.07 0.84
CA PHE A 370 8.60 1.37 2.04
C PHE A 370 9.49 1.62 3.28
N ALA A 371 10.40 2.60 3.21
CA ALA A 371 11.18 3.08 4.36
C ALA A 371 11.92 1.97 5.16
N TYR A 372 12.41 0.92 4.50
CA TYR A 372 13.24 -0.19 5.03
C TYR A 372 12.62 -1.11 6.10
N PHE A 373 11.51 -0.72 6.75
CA PHE A 373 10.94 -1.45 7.89
C PHE A 373 9.49 -1.88 7.68
N CYS A 374 8.96 -1.76 6.47
CA CYS A 374 7.64 -2.27 6.14
C CYS A 374 7.66 -3.81 6.11
N ALA A 375 6.77 -4.45 6.89
CA ALA A 375 6.65 -5.90 6.90
C ALA A 375 6.32 -6.45 5.49
N ALA A 376 5.55 -5.72 4.68
CA ALA A 376 5.13 -6.15 3.35
C ALA A 376 6.21 -6.04 2.25
N ASP A 377 7.34 -5.39 2.54
CA ASP A 377 8.52 -5.27 1.66
C ASP A 377 9.76 -6.02 2.23
N HIS A 378 9.54 -6.89 3.21
CA HIS A 378 10.59 -7.71 3.78
C HIS A 378 10.98 -8.84 2.80
N PRO A 379 12.23 -9.33 2.79
CA PRO A 379 12.62 -10.45 1.92
C PRO A 379 11.69 -11.68 2.06
N ASN A 380 11.20 -11.91 3.27
CA ASN A 380 10.29 -13.02 3.57
C ASN A 380 8.91 -12.87 2.92
N THR A 381 8.41 -11.64 2.74
CA THR A 381 7.06 -11.40 2.20
C THR A 381 7.03 -11.27 0.67
N LYS A 382 8.14 -11.56 -0.01
CA LYS A 382 8.19 -11.76 -1.48
C LYS A 382 7.50 -10.67 -2.31
N GLU A 383 7.69 -9.39 -1.94
CA GLU A 383 7.08 -8.22 -2.60
C GLU A 383 5.54 -8.19 -2.53
N PHE A 384 4.95 -8.75 -1.45
CA PHE A 384 3.51 -8.81 -1.24
C PHE A 384 2.81 -7.47 -1.49
N ALA A 385 3.32 -6.36 -0.93
CA ALA A 385 2.69 -5.04 -1.13
C ALA A 385 2.64 -4.64 -2.62
N SER A 386 3.77 -4.71 -3.32
CA SER A 386 3.84 -4.30 -4.73
C SER A 386 2.96 -5.18 -5.63
N LYS A 387 2.93 -6.50 -5.36
CA LYS A 387 2.07 -7.45 -6.08
C LYS A 387 0.59 -7.22 -5.79
N MET A 388 0.23 -6.92 -4.55
CA MET A 388 -1.15 -6.60 -4.16
C MET A 388 -1.62 -5.30 -4.82
N ILE A 389 -0.75 -4.27 -4.89
CA ILE A 389 -1.05 -3.03 -5.64
C ILE A 389 -1.26 -3.36 -7.12
N ALA A 390 -0.40 -4.17 -7.74
CA ALA A 390 -0.59 -4.59 -9.14
C ALA A 390 -1.90 -5.33 -9.35
N LEU A 391 -2.25 -6.26 -8.48
CA LEU A 391 -3.51 -7.00 -8.54
C LEU A 391 -4.71 -6.04 -8.49
N LEU A 392 -4.76 -5.16 -7.50
CA LEU A 392 -5.88 -4.24 -7.31
C LEU A 392 -6.02 -3.22 -8.45
N VAL A 393 -4.90 -2.66 -8.93
CA VAL A 393 -4.90 -1.76 -10.08
C VAL A 393 -5.35 -2.51 -11.33
N ALA A 394 -4.88 -3.74 -11.55
CA ALA A 394 -5.29 -4.54 -12.70
C ALA A 394 -6.79 -4.88 -12.67
N VAL A 395 -7.35 -5.17 -11.49
CA VAL A 395 -8.81 -5.37 -11.32
C VAL A 395 -9.58 -4.11 -11.70
N LEU A 396 -9.14 -2.92 -11.24
CA LEU A 396 -9.76 -1.66 -11.62
C LEU A 396 -9.63 -1.39 -13.13
N CYS A 397 -8.45 -1.59 -13.73
CA CYS A 397 -8.25 -1.42 -15.17
C CYS A 397 -9.16 -2.35 -16.00
N LYS A 398 -9.25 -3.63 -15.62
CA LYS A 398 -10.09 -4.62 -16.30
C LYS A 398 -11.59 -4.31 -16.14
N GLY A 399 -12.01 -3.99 -14.92
CA GLY A 399 -13.43 -3.83 -14.59
C GLY A 399 -14.03 -2.49 -15.00
N LEU A 400 -13.21 -1.43 -15.12
CA LEU A 400 -13.67 -0.09 -15.52
C LEU A 400 -13.37 0.23 -16.98
N GLY A 401 -12.27 -0.29 -17.55
CA GLY A 401 -11.93 -0.09 -18.96
C GLY A 401 -11.97 1.38 -19.42
N ASP A 402 -12.28 1.60 -20.69
CA ASP A 402 -12.53 2.94 -21.27
C ASP A 402 -14.02 3.35 -21.17
N GLU A 403 -14.89 2.46 -20.69
CA GLU A 403 -16.34 2.71 -20.59
C GLU A 403 -16.73 3.57 -19.38
N TRP A 404 -15.85 3.72 -18.40
CA TRP A 404 -16.01 4.65 -17.28
C TRP A 404 -15.08 5.84 -17.45
N VAL A 405 -15.62 7.06 -17.39
CA VAL A 405 -14.86 8.30 -17.55
C VAL A 405 -15.00 9.19 -16.33
N ILE A 406 -14.01 10.04 -16.10
CA ILE A 406 -14.05 11.04 -15.03
C ILE A 406 -15.17 12.03 -15.31
N GLU A 407 -16.06 12.26 -14.33
CA GLU A 407 -17.21 13.15 -14.49
C GLU A 407 -16.79 14.61 -14.76
N ASN A 408 -15.76 15.08 -14.04
CA ASN A 408 -15.15 16.40 -14.19
C ASN A 408 -13.63 16.24 -14.44
N VAL A 409 -13.19 16.31 -15.70
CA VAL A 409 -11.78 16.06 -16.08
C VAL A 409 -10.84 17.09 -15.45
N ASP A 410 -11.30 18.33 -15.25
CA ASP A 410 -10.50 19.41 -14.64
C ASP A 410 -10.20 19.19 -13.15
N SER A 411 -10.82 18.18 -12.54
CA SER A 411 -10.47 17.74 -11.18
C SER A 411 -9.11 17.03 -11.09
N LEU A 412 -8.52 16.66 -12.23
CA LEU A 412 -7.19 16.06 -12.30
C LEU A 412 -6.16 17.08 -12.82
N PRO A 413 -4.93 17.08 -12.28
CA PRO A 413 -3.86 17.88 -12.84
C PRO A 413 -3.50 17.39 -14.26
N PRO A 414 -3.02 18.29 -15.14
CA PRO A 414 -2.63 17.93 -16.51
C PRO A 414 -1.54 16.87 -16.52
N TYR A 415 -1.46 16.08 -17.60
CA TYR A 415 -0.40 15.08 -17.78
C TYR A 415 0.99 15.72 -17.63
N GLY A 416 1.91 15.01 -17.00
CA GLY A 416 3.26 15.48 -16.70
C GLY A 416 3.41 16.26 -15.39
N SER A 417 2.30 16.62 -14.73
CA SER A 417 2.30 17.04 -13.33
C SER A 417 1.97 15.85 -12.42
N PRO A 418 2.42 15.80 -11.16
CA PRO A 418 2.01 14.73 -10.27
C PRO A 418 0.55 14.91 -9.80
N LEU A 419 -0.16 13.80 -9.61
CA LEU A 419 -1.38 13.79 -8.81
C LEU A 419 -1.07 14.29 -7.41
N LYS A 420 -1.98 15.10 -6.84
CA LYS A 420 -1.86 15.54 -5.46
C LYS A 420 -1.82 14.37 -4.47
N SER A 421 -0.97 14.49 -3.46
CA SER A 421 -0.68 13.42 -2.49
C SER A 421 -1.38 13.60 -1.14
N ASP A 422 -2.28 14.59 -1.01
CA ASP A 422 -3.00 14.83 0.23
C ASP A 422 -4.15 13.84 0.44
N ARG A 423 -4.57 13.71 1.70
CA ARG A 423 -5.45 12.59 2.13
C ARG A 423 -6.91 12.75 1.70
N ALA A 424 -7.36 13.98 1.51
CA ALA A 424 -8.69 14.31 1.00
C ALA A 424 -8.75 14.31 -0.55
N GLU A 425 -7.59 14.31 -1.21
CA GLU A 425 -7.55 14.43 -2.67
C GLU A 425 -8.17 13.19 -3.33
N TYR A 426 -9.05 13.47 -4.29
CA TYR A 426 -9.83 12.50 -5.06
C TYR A 426 -10.89 11.70 -4.29
N GLU A 427 -11.19 12.05 -3.04
CA GLU A 427 -12.27 11.40 -2.26
C GLU A 427 -13.64 11.56 -2.93
N ASP A 428 -13.89 12.75 -3.48
CA ASP A 428 -15.11 13.08 -4.20
C ASP A 428 -14.99 12.89 -5.72
N LEU A 429 -13.90 12.30 -6.21
CA LEU A 429 -13.72 12.02 -7.64
C LEU A 429 -14.72 10.96 -8.10
N ARG A 430 -15.57 11.34 -9.05
CA ARG A 430 -16.64 10.47 -9.56
C ARG A 430 -16.32 9.98 -10.96
N LEU A 431 -16.60 8.70 -11.19
CA LEU A 431 -16.69 8.13 -12.51
C LEU A 431 -18.16 8.14 -12.95
N LYS A 432 -18.37 8.35 -14.24
CA LYS A 432 -19.66 8.15 -14.89
C LYS A 432 -19.47 7.18 -16.04
N ARG A 433 -20.47 6.37 -16.32
CA ARG A 433 -20.46 5.55 -17.52
C ARG A 433 -20.47 6.48 -18.72
N SER A 434 -19.55 6.28 -19.65
CA SER A 434 -19.58 6.96 -20.94
C SER A 434 -20.91 6.61 -21.58
N SER A 435 -21.76 7.61 -21.78
CA SER A 435 -22.88 7.49 -22.70
C SER A 435 -22.26 7.32 -24.08
N GLN A 436 -22.03 6.08 -24.51
CA GLN A 436 -21.64 5.84 -25.89
C GLN A 436 -22.75 6.36 -26.81
N PRO A 437 -22.41 6.93 -27.99
CA PRO A 437 -23.31 6.94 -29.13
C PRO A 437 -23.78 5.54 -29.50
#